data_AF-A0A1J5X6D6-F1
#
_entry.id   AF-A0A1J5X6D6-F1
#
_cell.length_a   1.000
_cell.length_b   1.000
_cell.length_c   1.000
_cell.angle_alpha   90.00
_cell.angle_beta   90.00
_cell.angle_gamma   90.00
#
_symmetry.space_group_name_H-M   'P 1'
#
loop_
_entity.id
_entity.type
_entity.pdbx_description
1 polymer ?
#
loop_
_entity_poly.entity_id
_entity_poly.type
_entity_poly.pdbx_seq_one_letter_code
_entity_poly.pdbx_strand_id
1 'polypeptide(L)'
;MNLQELFHKVCRNTFDGLPVSEEMSLLRSAIQIDSILQDYDELDDMPTNYLSYIFVDYVHALACTNEYTDRERALVAGKAHMEMFLRVCDRYKIVSADTREKEDQKRMHRVASHHHLKKLKEMLSGACEMEREPLVHGLEHCANRAAEQIVKMEKERSFVQLYKAKKEEQRSQHETPGEDKNETPGEDHETVQERAFDEFKDENRRGSGNRYKRL
;
A
#
# COMPACT_ATOMS: atom_id res chain seq x y z
N MET A 1 18.06 -23.03 2.07
CA MET A 1 18.09 -21.57 1.88
C MET A 1 18.25 -20.95 3.26
N ASN A 2 19.27 -20.13 3.45
CA ASN A 2 19.50 -19.44 4.72
C ASN A 2 18.37 -18.40 4.94
N LEU A 3 17.92 -18.20 6.18
CA LEU A 3 16.89 -17.22 6.54
C LEU A 3 17.23 -15.81 6.03
N GLN A 4 18.51 -15.43 6.09
CA GLN A 4 18.99 -14.13 5.60
C GLN A 4 18.87 -14.01 4.07
N GLU A 5 19.16 -15.08 3.32
CA GLU A 5 18.98 -15.10 1.87
C GLU A 5 17.50 -14.97 1.49
N LEU A 6 16.63 -15.66 2.23
CA LEU A 6 15.18 -15.57 2.05
C LEU A 6 14.69 -14.14 2.33
N PHE A 7 15.14 -13.54 3.42
CA PHE A 7 14.81 -12.14 3.76
C PHE A 7 15.23 -11.17 2.66
N HIS A 8 16.49 -11.22 2.20
CA HIS A 8 16.96 -10.34 1.13
C HIS A 8 16.18 -10.55 -0.19
N LYS A 9 15.86 -11.80 -0.54
CA LYS A 9 15.04 -12.11 -1.72
C LYS A 9 13.66 -11.47 -1.62
N VAL A 10 13.01 -11.62 -0.47
CA VAL A 10 11.68 -11.07 -0.19
C VAL A 10 11.70 -9.53 -0.25
N CYS A 11 12.68 -8.88 0.38
CA CYS A 11 12.83 -7.44 0.34
C CYS A 11 12.99 -6.94 -1.11
N ARG A 12 13.90 -7.55 -1.88
CA ARG A 12 14.15 -7.18 -3.28
C ARG A 12 12.86 -7.27 -4.11
N ASN A 13 12.21 -8.42 -4.08
CA ASN A 13 10.97 -8.66 -4.83
C ASN A 13 9.88 -7.66 -4.43
N THR A 14 9.71 -7.39 -3.13
CA THR A 14 8.72 -6.41 -2.64
C THR A 14 8.99 -5.02 -3.19
N PHE A 15 10.24 -4.57 -3.14
CA PHE A 15 10.63 -3.24 -3.64
C PHE A 15 10.64 -3.12 -5.16
N ASP A 16 10.60 -4.24 -5.88
CA ASP A 16 10.48 -4.30 -7.34
C ASP A 16 9.02 -4.54 -7.77
N GLY A 17 8.07 -4.62 -6.82
CA GLY A 17 6.65 -4.82 -7.09
C GLY A 17 6.30 -6.24 -7.53
N LEU A 18 7.17 -7.21 -7.25
CA LEU A 18 6.94 -8.62 -7.55
C LEU A 18 6.14 -9.28 -6.42
N PRO A 19 5.31 -10.30 -6.72
CA PRO A 19 4.57 -11.04 -5.70
C PRO A 19 5.55 -11.81 -4.79
N VAL A 20 5.25 -11.83 -3.48
CA VAL A 20 6.10 -12.44 -2.43
C VAL A 20 5.31 -13.19 -1.36
N SER A 21 4.02 -13.47 -1.59
CA SER A 21 3.12 -13.96 -0.54
C SER A 21 3.58 -15.29 0.08
N GLU A 22 4.06 -16.23 -0.72
CA GLU A 22 4.57 -17.53 -0.26
C GLU A 22 5.89 -17.38 0.51
N GLU A 23 6.89 -16.71 -0.08
CA GLU A 23 8.18 -16.51 0.58
C GLU A 23 8.07 -15.70 1.87
N MET A 24 7.21 -14.70 1.90
CA MET A 24 6.95 -13.89 3.09
C MET A 24 6.29 -14.72 4.20
N SER A 25 5.35 -15.61 3.84
CA SER A 25 4.70 -16.51 4.80
C SER A 25 5.69 -17.51 5.40
N LEU A 26 6.59 -18.06 4.57
CA LEU A 26 7.66 -18.94 5.02
C LEU A 26 8.63 -18.22 5.95
N LEU A 27 9.07 -17.01 5.58
CA LEU A 27 9.98 -16.18 6.36
C LEU A 27 9.41 -15.84 7.75
N ARG A 28 8.13 -15.42 7.81
CA ARG A 28 7.46 -15.13 9.09
C ARG A 28 7.33 -16.37 9.96
N SER A 29 6.97 -17.50 9.37
CA SER A 29 6.84 -18.77 10.09
C SER A 29 8.18 -19.18 10.70
N ALA A 30 9.27 -19.07 9.95
CA ALA A 30 10.62 -19.36 10.46
C ALA A 30 11.02 -18.44 11.62
N ILE A 31 10.82 -17.13 11.49
CA ILE A 31 11.12 -16.16 12.57
C ILE A 31 10.29 -16.43 13.83
N GLN A 32 9.03 -16.84 13.66
CA GLN A 32 8.15 -17.15 14.78
C GLN A 32 8.54 -18.45 15.47
N ILE A 33 8.93 -19.49 14.72
CA ILE A 33 9.38 -20.78 15.28
C ILE A 33 10.63 -20.60 16.12
N ASP A 34 11.60 -19.84 15.60
CA ASP A 34 12.88 -19.62 16.25
C ASP A 34 12.80 -18.59 17.40
N SER A 35 11.62 -17.98 17.63
CA SER A 35 11.37 -16.97 18.68
C SER A 35 12.40 -15.83 18.72
N ILE A 36 13.04 -15.55 17.58
CA ILE A 36 14.23 -14.67 17.47
C ILE A 36 14.00 -13.28 18.07
N LEU A 37 12.76 -12.77 17.97
CA LEU A 37 12.39 -11.44 18.45
C LEU A 37 11.77 -11.43 19.87
N GLN A 38 11.73 -12.58 20.56
CA GLN A 38 11.18 -12.70 21.91
C GLN A 38 12.26 -12.93 22.97
N ASP A 39 13.44 -13.38 22.57
CA ASP A 39 14.53 -13.73 23.48
C ASP A 39 15.32 -12.52 24.03
N TYR A 40 15.03 -11.31 23.56
CA TYR A 40 15.74 -10.08 23.92
C TYR A 40 14.80 -9.08 24.58
N ASP A 41 15.20 -8.56 25.75
CA ASP A 41 14.43 -7.55 26.49
C ASP A 41 14.69 -6.14 25.95
N GLU A 42 15.94 -5.83 25.59
CA GLU A 42 16.36 -4.55 25.04
C GLU A 42 16.85 -4.69 23.60
N LEU A 43 16.73 -3.60 22.82
CA LEU A 43 17.20 -3.59 21.44
C LEU A 43 18.72 -3.79 21.37
N ASP A 44 19.45 -3.27 22.36
CA ASP A 44 20.93 -3.30 22.44
C ASP A 44 21.51 -4.70 22.67
N ASP A 45 20.72 -5.60 23.23
CA ASP A 45 21.10 -7.02 23.38
C ASP A 45 20.94 -7.80 22.08
N MET A 46 20.16 -7.28 21.12
CA MET A 46 19.87 -7.98 19.88
C MET A 46 21.08 -7.95 18.92
N PRO A 47 21.55 -9.10 18.42
CA PRO A 47 22.55 -9.17 17.36
C PRO A 47 22.16 -8.35 16.12
N THR A 48 23.12 -7.63 15.54
CA THR A 48 22.87 -6.74 14.40
C THR A 48 22.24 -7.47 13.20
N ASN A 49 22.56 -8.74 13.00
CA ASN A 49 21.99 -9.57 11.94
C ASN A 49 20.51 -9.90 12.14
N TYR A 50 19.96 -9.75 13.36
CA TYR A 50 18.56 -9.99 13.67
C TYR A 50 17.69 -8.73 13.62
N LEU A 51 18.29 -7.54 13.71
CA LEU A 51 17.58 -6.26 13.59
C LEU A 51 16.81 -6.14 12.27
N SER A 52 17.33 -6.72 11.19
CA SER A 52 16.68 -6.73 9.88
C SER A 52 15.32 -7.46 9.91
N TYR A 53 15.18 -8.49 10.76
CA TYR A 53 13.94 -9.25 10.87
C TYR A 53 12.79 -8.47 11.52
N ILE A 54 13.08 -7.37 12.24
CA ILE A 54 12.03 -6.47 12.74
C ILE A 54 11.26 -5.83 11.57
N PHE A 55 11.89 -5.62 10.42
CA PHE A 55 11.23 -5.04 9.24
C PHE A 55 10.28 -6.01 8.52
N VAL A 56 10.22 -7.28 8.88
CA VAL A 56 9.47 -8.28 8.11
C VAL A 56 7.99 -7.93 7.99
N ASP A 57 7.33 -7.58 9.09
CA ASP A 57 5.93 -7.17 9.04
C ASP A 57 5.74 -5.83 8.30
N TYR A 58 6.71 -4.90 8.38
CA TYR A 58 6.67 -3.67 7.60
C TYR A 58 6.75 -3.95 6.09
N VAL A 59 7.70 -4.78 5.65
CA VAL A 59 7.85 -5.17 4.24
C VAL A 59 6.63 -5.95 3.77
N HIS A 60 6.04 -6.81 4.61
CA HIS A 60 4.82 -7.54 4.28
C HIS A 60 3.65 -6.59 4.07
N ALA A 61 3.48 -5.59 4.93
CA ALA A 61 2.46 -4.58 4.73
C ALA A 61 2.62 -3.85 3.39
N LEU A 62 3.85 -3.51 2.99
CA LEU A 62 4.11 -2.89 1.68
C LEU A 62 3.72 -3.84 0.54
N ALA A 63 4.08 -5.11 0.61
CA ALA A 63 3.70 -6.12 -0.38
C ALA A 63 2.18 -6.23 -0.51
N CYS A 64 1.45 -6.35 0.60
CA CYS A 64 -0.02 -6.41 0.59
C CYS A 64 -0.62 -5.16 -0.07
N THR A 65 -0.09 -3.97 0.22
CA THR A 65 -0.63 -2.71 -0.33
C THR A 65 -0.38 -2.53 -1.83
N ASN A 66 0.51 -3.31 -2.42
CA ASN A 66 0.74 -3.31 -3.86
C ASN A 66 -0.20 -4.27 -4.62
N GLU A 67 -0.95 -5.11 -3.92
CA GLU A 67 -1.94 -5.99 -4.55
C GLU A 67 -3.23 -5.22 -4.90
N TYR A 68 -3.71 -5.39 -6.13
CA TYR A 68 -4.86 -4.65 -6.69
C TYR A 68 -6.13 -5.49 -6.87
N THR A 69 -6.08 -6.81 -6.67
CA THR A 69 -7.20 -7.71 -6.96
C THR A 69 -8.40 -7.46 -6.05
N ASP A 70 -8.16 -7.34 -4.75
CA ASP A 70 -9.16 -6.94 -3.76
C ASP A 70 -8.58 -5.83 -2.89
N ARG A 71 -8.81 -4.58 -3.31
CA ARG A 71 -8.21 -3.42 -2.66
C ARG A 71 -8.60 -3.29 -1.20
N GLU A 72 -9.83 -3.61 -0.83
CA GLU A 72 -10.27 -3.51 0.57
C GLU A 72 -9.54 -4.55 1.43
N ARG A 73 -9.47 -5.80 0.96
CA ARG A 73 -8.74 -6.85 1.66
C ARG A 73 -7.26 -6.55 1.77
N ALA A 74 -6.64 -6.03 0.71
CA ALA A 74 -5.25 -5.59 0.68
C ALA A 74 -4.96 -4.49 1.72
N LEU A 75 -5.85 -3.50 1.85
CA LEU A 75 -5.73 -2.43 2.85
C LEU A 75 -5.89 -2.96 4.28
N VAL A 76 -6.82 -3.89 4.52
CA VAL A 76 -7.01 -4.52 5.83
C VAL A 76 -5.79 -5.35 6.24
N ALA A 77 -5.28 -6.18 5.33
CA ALA A 77 -4.08 -6.99 5.56
C ALA A 77 -2.83 -6.11 5.77
N GLY A 78 -2.63 -5.11 4.90
CA GLY A 78 -1.52 -4.16 5.02
C GLY A 78 -1.54 -3.40 6.35
N LYS A 79 -2.71 -2.94 6.78
CA LYS A 79 -2.88 -2.29 8.09
C LYS A 79 -2.51 -3.23 9.23
N ALA A 80 -3.02 -4.46 9.24
CA ALA A 80 -2.74 -5.43 10.29
C ALA A 80 -1.22 -5.69 10.45
N HIS A 81 -0.50 -5.82 9.33
CA HIS A 81 0.95 -5.97 9.34
C HIS A 81 1.70 -4.71 9.81
N MET A 82 1.26 -3.51 9.44
CA MET A 82 1.84 -2.27 9.99
C MET A 82 1.64 -2.18 11.51
N GLU A 83 0.48 -2.57 12.03
CA GLU A 83 0.21 -2.59 13.47
C GLU A 83 1.08 -3.63 14.19
N MET A 84 1.31 -4.80 13.60
CA MET A 84 2.23 -5.79 14.15
C MET A 84 3.66 -5.25 14.24
N PHE A 85 4.14 -4.62 13.17
CA PHE A 85 5.44 -3.96 13.15
C PHE A 85 5.56 -2.89 14.24
N LEU A 86 4.57 -2.00 14.37
CA LEU A 86 4.56 -0.96 15.39
C LEU A 86 4.56 -1.54 16.82
N ARG A 87 3.87 -2.65 17.08
CA ARG A 87 3.92 -3.33 18.39
C ARG A 87 5.33 -3.83 18.72
N VAL A 88 6.07 -4.33 17.73
CA VAL A 88 7.47 -4.73 17.92
C VAL A 88 8.34 -3.50 18.18
N CYS A 89 8.15 -2.42 17.43
CA CYS A 89 8.86 -1.16 17.69
C CYS A 89 8.59 -0.58 19.08
N ASP A 90 7.34 -0.61 19.54
CA ASP A 90 6.95 -0.15 20.87
C ASP A 90 7.57 -1.02 21.97
N ARG A 91 7.61 -2.36 21.80
CA ARG A 91 8.27 -3.28 22.74
C ARG A 91 9.73 -2.90 22.97
N TYR A 92 10.46 -2.65 21.89
CA TYR A 92 11.88 -2.28 21.92
C TYR A 92 12.11 -0.78 22.12
N LYS A 93 11.06 0.01 22.41
CA LYS A 93 11.13 1.47 22.62
C LYS A 93 11.82 2.23 21.47
N ILE A 94 11.65 1.75 20.24
CA ILE A 94 12.25 2.35 19.04
C ILE A 94 11.64 3.72 18.75
N VAL A 95 10.34 3.88 18.99
CA VAL A 95 9.64 5.15 18.82
C VAL A 95 9.63 5.87 20.15
N SER A 96 10.35 6.99 20.25
CA SER A 96 10.29 7.84 21.44
C SER A 96 8.92 8.50 21.55
N ALA A 97 8.40 8.64 22.78
CA ALA A 97 7.12 9.34 23.02
C ALA A 97 7.10 10.74 22.39
N ASP A 98 8.24 11.43 22.41
CA ASP A 98 8.44 12.79 21.87
C ASP A 98 8.31 12.88 20.34
N THR A 99 8.55 11.78 19.60
CA THR A 99 8.40 11.80 18.13
C THR A 99 6.95 11.86 17.68
N ARG A 100 5.99 11.46 18.53
CA ARG A 100 4.55 11.56 18.23
C ARG A 100 4.05 13.00 18.23
N GLU A 101 4.71 13.91 18.92
CA GLU A 101 4.33 15.33 19.01
C GLU A 101 4.88 16.19 17.86
N LYS A 102 5.86 15.70 17.10
CA LYS A 102 6.56 16.46 16.03
C LYS A 102 5.82 16.47 14.68
N GLU A 103 4.49 16.34 14.68
CA GLU A 103 3.70 16.40 13.44
C GLU A 103 3.87 17.73 12.67
N ASP A 104 4.33 18.81 13.33
CA ASP A 104 4.57 20.10 12.68
C ASP A 104 5.88 20.17 11.88
N GLN A 105 6.81 19.22 12.03
CA GLN A 105 8.04 19.13 11.22
C GLN A 105 7.83 18.41 9.85
N LYS A 106 6.59 17.99 9.55
CA LYS A 106 6.18 17.19 8.37
C LYS A 106 6.49 17.78 6.99
N ARG A 107 6.91 19.05 6.86
CA ARG A 107 7.25 19.66 5.55
C ARG A 107 8.70 19.47 5.11
N MET A 108 9.68 19.54 6.02
CA MET A 108 11.11 19.34 5.65
C MET A 108 11.46 17.86 5.41
N HIS A 109 10.73 16.93 6.03
CA HIS A 109 11.02 15.49 5.94
C HIS A 109 10.65 14.82 4.60
N ARG A 110 9.89 15.46 3.70
CA ARG A 110 9.44 14.80 2.46
C ARG A 110 10.58 14.52 1.48
N VAL A 111 11.57 15.42 1.36
CA VAL A 111 12.73 15.23 0.47
C VAL A 111 13.74 14.23 1.10
N ALA A 112 13.94 14.31 2.42
CA ALA A 112 14.74 13.33 3.16
C ALA A 112 14.14 11.91 3.08
N SER A 113 12.81 11.79 3.05
CA SER A 113 12.09 10.51 3.01
C SER A 113 12.43 9.67 1.78
N HIS A 114 12.61 10.27 0.61
CA HIS A 114 12.99 9.51 -0.59
C HIS A 114 14.42 8.98 -0.51
N HIS A 115 15.35 9.78 0.01
CA HIS A 115 16.73 9.35 0.24
C HIS A 115 16.81 8.24 1.29
N HIS A 116 16.05 8.36 2.40
CA HIS A 116 15.98 7.34 3.44
C HIS A 116 15.35 6.04 2.93
N LEU A 117 14.29 6.10 2.12
CA LEU A 117 13.68 4.90 1.53
C LEU A 117 14.64 4.21 0.55
N LYS A 118 15.36 4.98 -0.27
CA LYS A 118 16.39 4.44 -1.16
C LYS A 118 17.50 3.74 -0.36
N LYS A 119 18.03 4.41 0.66
CA LYS A 119 19.06 3.85 1.54
C LYS A 119 18.55 2.60 2.27
N LEU A 120 17.30 2.61 2.75
CA LEU A 120 16.67 1.44 3.36
C LEU A 120 16.55 0.27 2.36
N LYS A 121 16.15 0.53 1.12
CA LYS A 121 16.12 -0.49 0.05
C LYS A 121 17.52 -1.09 -0.16
N GLU A 122 18.56 -0.26 -0.20
CA GLU A 122 19.95 -0.72 -0.36
C GLU A 122 20.41 -1.58 0.84
N MET A 123 20.12 -1.15 2.08
CA MET A 123 20.44 -1.92 3.29
C MET A 123 19.70 -3.26 3.35
N LEU A 124 18.38 -3.26 3.15
CA LEU A 124 17.55 -4.47 3.26
C LEU A 124 17.72 -5.45 2.10
N SER A 125 18.23 -5.00 0.96
CA SER A 125 18.51 -5.88 -0.19
C SER A 125 19.85 -6.63 -0.08
N GLY A 126 20.62 -6.38 0.99
CA GLY A 126 21.94 -6.97 1.22
C GLY A 126 23.04 -6.35 0.36
N ALA A 127 22.83 -5.14 -0.18
CA ALA A 127 23.79 -4.45 -1.03
C ALA A 127 24.89 -3.70 -0.23
N CYS A 128 24.76 -3.63 1.10
CA CYS A 128 25.68 -2.93 1.99
C CYS A 128 25.89 -3.76 3.26
N GLU A 129 27.06 -3.61 3.90
CA GLU A 129 27.33 -4.20 5.21
C GLU A 129 26.32 -3.67 6.24
N MET A 130 25.75 -4.56 7.03
CA MET A 130 24.74 -4.20 8.02
C MET A 130 25.42 -3.60 9.25
N GLU A 131 25.52 -2.27 9.26
CA GLU A 131 25.84 -1.51 10.46
C GLU A 131 24.60 -1.33 11.33
N ARG A 132 24.78 -1.41 12.65
CA ARG A 132 23.69 -1.34 13.64
C ARG A 132 22.98 0.02 13.62
N GLU A 133 23.74 1.11 13.70
CA GLU A 133 23.20 2.47 13.83
C GLU A 133 22.29 2.86 12.64
N PRO A 134 22.67 2.62 11.36
CA PRO A 134 21.78 2.83 10.23
C PRO A 134 20.49 1.99 10.25
N LEU A 135 20.55 0.75 10.76
CA LEU A 135 19.37 -0.10 10.91
C LEU A 135 18.41 0.44 11.96
N VAL A 136 18.93 0.85 13.12
CA VAL A 136 18.12 1.43 14.21
C VAL A 136 17.44 2.72 13.74
N HIS A 137 18.19 3.63 13.11
CA HIS A 137 17.60 4.83 12.50
C HIS A 137 16.59 4.49 11.41
N GLY A 138 16.83 3.43 10.63
CA GLY A 138 15.89 2.90 9.64
C GLY A 138 14.58 2.43 10.28
N LEU A 139 14.64 1.77 11.44
CA LEU A 139 13.48 1.29 12.18
C LEU A 139 12.63 2.46 12.68
N GLU A 140 13.25 3.47 13.28
CA GLU A 140 12.55 4.68 13.74
C GLU A 140 11.85 5.40 12.57
N HIS A 141 12.56 5.57 11.44
CA HIS A 141 11.97 6.16 10.25
C HIS A 141 10.77 5.35 9.72
N CYS A 142 10.91 4.02 9.66
CA CYS A 142 9.84 3.14 9.18
C CYS A 142 8.65 3.11 10.13
N ALA A 143 8.86 3.17 11.45
CA ALA A 143 7.79 3.21 12.44
C ALA A 143 6.93 4.47 12.27
N ASN A 144 7.57 5.64 12.16
CA ASN A 144 6.86 6.88 11.89
C ASN A 144 6.06 6.81 10.57
N ARG A 145 6.68 6.27 9.52
CA ARG A 145 6.02 6.10 8.22
C ARG A 145 4.86 5.10 8.27
N ALA A 146 4.98 4.02 9.04
CA ALA A 146 3.94 3.02 9.22
C ALA A 146 2.71 3.65 9.89
N ALA A 147 2.89 4.45 10.94
CA ALA A 147 1.80 5.17 11.60
C ALA A 147 1.05 6.11 10.63
N GLU A 148 1.78 6.91 9.84
CA GLU A 148 1.17 7.74 8.81
C GLU A 148 0.43 6.92 7.74
N GLN A 149 1.00 5.78 7.36
CA GLN A 149 0.43 4.93 6.32
C GLN A 149 -0.86 4.25 6.80
N ILE A 150 -0.97 3.85 8.07
CA ILE A 150 -2.21 3.32 8.66
C ILE A 150 -3.35 4.33 8.48
N VAL A 151 -3.15 5.60 8.84
CA VAL A 151 -4.17 6.65 8.68
C VAL A 151 -4.59 6.82 7.22
N LYS A 152 -3.64 6.73 6.28
CA LYS A 152 -3.95 6.78 4.84
C LYS A 152 -4.76 5.56 4.39
N MET A 153 -4.38 4.35 4.82
CA MET A 153 -5.08 3.12 4.48
C MET A 153 -6.52 3.11 5.00
N GLU A 154 -6.76 3.63 6.21
CA GLU A 154 -8.11 3.73 6.78
C GLU A 154 -9.00 4.69 5.99
N LYS A 155 -8.47 5.86 5.64
CA LYS A 155 -9.18 6.82 4.78
C LYS A 155 -9.51 6.18 3.43
N GLU A 156 -8.52 5.56 2.78
CA GLU A 156 -8.73 4.89 1.50
C GLU A 156 -9.78 3.77 1.60
N ARG A 157 -9.72 2.95 2.65
CA ARG A 157 -10.71 1.90 2.90
C ARG A 157 -12.12 2.47 3.03
N SER A 158 -12.29 3.58 3.76
CA SER A 158 -13.59 4.25 3.88
C SER A 158 -14.15 4.69 2.53
N PHE A 159 -13.30 5.20 1.62
CA PHE A 159 -13.71 5.55 0.26
C PHE A 159 -14.11 4.31 -0.56
N VAL A 160 -13.37 3.22 -0.46
CA VAL A 160 -13.70 1.95 -1.14
C VAL A 160 -15.07 1.43 -0.70
N GLN A 161 -15.36 1.48 0.60
CA GLN A 161 -16.65 1.06 1.15
C GLN A 161 -17.80 1.96 0.69
N LEU A 162 -17.62 3.28 0.71
CA LEU A 162 -18.61 4.24 0.19
C LEU A 162 -18.91 4.01 -1.30
N TYR A 163 -17.88 3.72 -2.09
CA TYR A 163 -18.06 3.44 -3.52
C TYR A 163 -18.83 2.12 -3.75
N LYS A 164 -18.50 1.06 -3.00
CA LYS A 164 -19.25 -0.21 -3.05
C LYS A 164 -20.72 -0.01 -2.68
N ALA A 165 -21.01 0.74 -1.61
CA ALA A 165 -22.38 1.04 -1.18
C ALA A 165 -23.17 1.79 -2.26
N LYS A 166 -22.62 2.88 -2.82
CA LYS A 166 -23.27 3.64 -3.89
C LYS A 166 -23.54 2.81 -5.15
N LYS A 167 -22.62 1.90 -5.50
CA LYS A 167 -22.79 1.01 -6.64
C LYS A 167 -23.94 0.03 -6.43
N GLU A 168 -24.13 -0.45 -5.20
CA GLU A 168 -25.23 -1.35 -4.84
C GLU A 168 -26.59 -0.62 -4.83
N GLU A 169 -26.63 0.61 -4.34
CA GLU A 169 -27.81 1.48 -4.41
C GLU A 169 -28.26 1.72 -5.88
N GLN A 170 -27.30 1.98 -6.78
CA GLN A 170 -27.59 2.16 -8.20
C GLN A 170 -28.12 0.88 -8.88
N ARG A 171 -27.62 -0.30 -8.48
CA ARG A 171 -28.14 -1.59 -8.98
C ARG A 171 -29.57 -1.82 -8.53
N SER A 172 -29.86 -1.56 -7.26
CA SER A 172 -31.19 -1.72 -6.68
C SER A 172 -32.24 -0.82 -7.35
N GLN A 173 -31.85 0.37 -7.83
CA GLN A 173 -32.74 1.28 -8.55
C GLN A 173 -33.00 0.87 -10.00
N HIS A 174 -32.13 0.07 -10.62
CA HIS A 174 -32.28 -0.37 -12.01
C HIS A 174 -32.98 -1.73 -12.14
N GLU A 175 -33.05 -2.51 -11.06
CA GLU A 175 -33.76 -3.79 -10.99
C GLU A 175 -35.26 -3.65 -10.69
N THR A 176 -35.91 -2.53 -11.05
CA THR A 176 -37.37 -2.53 -11.14
C THR A 176 -37.79 -3.61 -12.15
N PRO A 177 -38.49 -4.67 -11.72
CA PRO A 177 -38.94 -5.72 -12.63
C PRO A 177 -39.81 -5.07 -13.69
N GLY A 178 -39.58 -5.44 -14.95
CA GLY A 178 -40.38 -4.95 -16.06
C GLY A 178 -41.87 -5.15 -15.75
N GLU A 179 -42.64 -4.07 -15.85
CA GLU A 179 -43.95 -4.21 -16.47
C GLU A 179 -43.69 -4.74 -17.87
N ASP A 180 -43.80 -6.07 -18.01
CA ASP A 180 -43.91 -6.77 -19.29
C ASP A 180 -45.19 -6.29 -19.97
N LYS A 181 -45.13 -5.12 -20.62
CA LYS A 181 -46.20 -4.61 -21.50
C LYS A 181 -46.08 -5.29 -22.85
N ASN A 182 -46.31 -6.59 -22.87
CA ASN A 182 -46.81 -7.26 -24.07
C ASN A 182 -48.32 -7.36 -23.98
N GLU A 183 -49.02 -6.39 -24.57
CA GLU A 183 -50.13 -6.65 -25.50
C GLU A 183 -50.71 -5.32 -26.03
N THR A 184 -50.25 -4.92 -27.22
CA THR A 184 -51.16 -4.54 -28.31
C THR A 184 -50.41 -4.63 -29.64
N PRO A 185 -50.81 -5.53 -30.56
CA PRO A 185 -50.39 -5.47 -31.96
C PRO A 185 -51.31 -4.48 -32.67
N GLY A 186 -50.80 -3.27 -32.94
CA GLY A 186 -51.53 -2.24 -33.64
C GLY A 186 -50.60 -1.09 -33.99
N GLU A 187 -50.07 -1.15 -35.21
CA GLU A 187 -49.90 -0.03 -36.14
C GLU A 187 -49.51 1.32 -35.53
N ASP A 188 -48.27 1.77 -35.82
CA ASP A 188 -48.07 3.07 -36.48
C ASP A 188 -46.60 3.23 -36.91
N HIS A 189 -46.36 2.93 -38.18
CA HIS A 189 -45.15 3.26 -38.92
C HIS A 189 -45.13 4.75 -39.30
N GLU A 190 -45.18 5.69 -38.36
CA GLU A 190 -45.08 7.11 -38.74
C GLU A 190 -44.69 8.04 -37.59
N THR A 191 -43.52 7.84 -36.99
CA THR A 191 -42.81 8.93 -36.27
C THR A 191 -41.30 8.69 -36.28
N VAL A 192 -40.77 8.39 -37.47
CA VAL A 192 -39.35 8.68 -37.79
C VAL A 192 -39.26 10.18 -38.09
N GLN A 193 -39.57 11.02 -37.11
CA GLN A 193 -39.34 12.47 -37.21
C GLN A 193 -37.99 12.78 -36.58
N GLU A 194 -37.00 12.91 -37.48
CA GLU A 194 -35.94 13.92 -37.41
C GLU A 194 -35.36 14.19 -36.02
N ARG A 195 -34.59 13.24 -35.47
CA ARG A 195 -33.38 13.67 -34.77
C ARG A 195 -32.39 14.09 -35.84
N ALA A 196 -32.38 15.38 -36.14
CA ALA A 196 -31.25 16.05 -36.72
C ALA A 196 -30.02 15.58 -35.92
N PHE A 197 -29.20 14.74 -36.56
CA PHE A 197 -27.82 14.57 -36.20
C PHE A 197 -27.22 15.96 -36.34
N ASP A 198 -27.25 16.69 -35.23
CA ASP A 198 -26.54 17.95 -35.09
C ASP A 198 -25.12 17.66 -35.58
N GLU A 199 -24.72 18.34 -36.64
CA GLU A 199 -23.38 18.29 -37.20
C GLU A 199 -22.43 18.70 -36.08
N PHE A 200 -21.97 17.72 -35.30
CA PHE A 200 -20.89 17.92 -34.37
C PHE A 200 -19.63 18.11 -35.20
N LYS A 201 -19.43 19.36 -35.66
CA LYS A 201 -18.19 19.80 -36.27
C LYS A 201 -17.13 19.70 -35.18
N ASP A 202 -16.28 18.70 -35.32
CA ASP A 202 -15.09 18.47 -34.52
C ASP A 202 -14.05 19.56 -34.81
N GLU A 203 -14.37 20.81 -34.47
CA GLU A 203 -13.47 21.97 -34.60
C GLU A 203 -12.61 22.21 -33.36
N ASN A 204 -12.79 21.40 -32.30
CA ASN A 204 -11.89 21.42 -31.15
C ASN A 204 -10.67 20.50 -31.35
N ARG A 205 -9.88 20.77 -32.40
CA ARG A 205 -8.45 20.44 -32.40
C ARG A 205 -7.72 21.34 -31.39
N ARG A 206 -7.88 21.06 -30.09
CA ARG A 206 -7.02 21.61 -29.03
C ARG A 206 -6.29 20.49 -28.30
N GLY A 207 -5.51 19.73 -29.06
CA GLY A 207 -4.30 19.10 -28.56
C GLY A 207 -3.21 20.16 -28.39
N SER A 208 -3.34 21.03 -27.39
CA SER A 208 -2.28 21.96 -27.00
C SER A 208 -1.62 21.49 -25.71
N GLY A 209 -0.35 21.11 -25.79
CA GLY A 209 0.54 21.13 -24.63
C GLY A 209 1.17 19.79 -24.27
N ASN A 210 2.25 19.43 -24.97
CA ASN A 210 3.59 19.40 -24.36
C ASN A 210 4.60 18.78 -25.34
N ARG A 211 5.16 19.60 -26.23
CA ARG A 211 6.48 19.31 -26.80
C ARG A 211 7.51 20.10 -25.99
N TYR A 212 8.13 19.46 -25.01
CA TYR A 212 9.34 19.99 -24.39
C TYR A 212 10.45 19.97 -25.43
N LYS A 213 11.02 21.15 -25.70
CA LYS A 213 12.28 21.31 -26.44
C LYS A 213 13.41 20.69 -25.59
N ARG A 214 14.15 19.74 -26.15
CA ARG A 214 15.50 19.40 -25.68
C ARG A 214 16.46 20.46 -26.23
N LEU A 215 17.16 21.14 -25.33
CA LEU A 215 18.45 21.79 -25.59
C LEU A 215 19.49 21.02 -24.78
#